data_AF-A0A7W0XRW9-F1
#
_entry.id   AF-A0A7W0XRW9-F1
#
_cell.length_a   1.000
_cell.length_b   1.000
_cell.length_c   1.000
_cell.angle_alpha   90.00
_cell.angle_beta   90.00
_cell.angle_gamma   90.00
#
_symmetry.space_group_name_H-M   'P 1'
#
loop_
_entity.id
_entity.type
_entity.pdbx_description
1 polymer ?
#
loop_
_entity_poly.entity_id
_entity_poly.type
_entity_poly.pdbx_seq_one_letter_code
_entity_poly.pdbx_strand_id
1 'polypeptide(L)'
;MDEELPAESIVPIAVVLDERTGYTLWAPPWEEDDEEWQAFLGADGKIFLFTTPGQLAHYLSTDAEHDLTDHPSWSAIRRVGRRALLPTGDFTFDLDGIYDVAAGGADRWSVGELADVIDMVERMAECCEVDEVGEHLGVIPGLGLLDDGHEVFTGRSGEAAWTEIAEGIGEHWEPVLEALEGALTWVEPVVLDDDDAIEDDIEDDDTDDDEVEVEDSVGAVVLRKGDTEESADRAGARAAGEFWESVGIVPVSITVDEGRGLTMRCYVEDNARFLGRDLTVDVFRTEDGLVDFVEQGEPHDLAELSTWGQVVEADAAPIAAEEDTYDLSGVAAMLEGTSPVWDLGDLVQAAEGALDLAEYCHLERVTALLSPGTELGDAVADAEDDGAIDGDADRPDPEDLALLAEQWNEVVAEISTCLRWRD
;
A
#
# COMPACT_ATOMS: atom_id res chain seq x y z
N MET A 1 -24.20 2.14 20.61
CA MET A 1 -24.26 3.59 20.31
C MET A 1 -22.81 3.94 20.23
N ASP A 2 -22.28 3.58 19.07
CA ASP A 2 -20.87 3.39 18.83
C ASP A 2 -20.45 4.69 18.15
N GLU A 3 -19.74 5.50 18.92
CA GLU A 3 -19.17 6.76 18.45
C GLU A 3 -18.04 6.41 17.47
N GLU A 4 -18.25 6.69 16.18
CA GLU A 4 -17.20 6.81 15.17
C GLU A 4 -16.00 7.57 15.75
N LEU A 5 -14.77 7.11 15.49
CA LEU A 5 -13.58 7.94 15.68
C LEU A 5 -13.54 8.95 14.51
N PRO A 6 -13.62 10.27 14.78
CA PRO A 6 -13.68 11.28 13.72
C PRO A 6 -12.34 11.39 12.97
N ALA A 7 -12.35 12.07 11.81
CA ALA A 7 -11.20 12.36 10.93
C ALA A 7 -9.99 13.04 11.62
N GLU A 8 -10.17 13.44 12.86
CA GLU A 8 -9.17 13.92 13.83
C GLU A 8 -8.62 12.71 14.61
N SER A 9 -8.34 11.58 13.97
CA SER A 9 -8.01 10.35 14.70
C SER A 9 -6.54 10.33 15.07
N ILE A 10 -6.25 10.23 16.36
CA ILE A 10 -4.92 9.90 16.88
C ILE A 10 -4.53 8.52 16.34
N VAL A 11 -3.38 8.42 15.68
CA VAL A 11 -2.85 7.19 15.07
C VAL A 11 -1.62 6.67 15.83
N PRO A 12 -1.47 5.34 16.00
CA PRO A 12 -0.22 4.76 16.45
C PRO A 12 0.84 4.83 15.33
N ILE A 13 2.06 5.19 15.70
CA ILE A 13 3.20 5.20 14.79
C ILE A 13 4.40 4.47 15.40
N ALA A 14 5.27 3.93 14.55
CA ALA A 14 6.58 3.40 14.89
C ALA A 14 7.66 4.30 14.29
N VAL A 15 8.73 4.51 15.06
CA VAL A 15 9.92 5.24 14.64
C VAL A 15 11.12 4.35 14.88
N VAL A 16 11.87 4.02 13.83
CA VAL A 16 13.13 3.28 13.94
C VAL A 16 14.27 4.30 14.01
N LEU A 17 15.03 4.26 15.10
CA LEU A 17 16.15 5.16 15.35
C LEU A 17 17.20 4.49 16.24
N ASP A 18 18.48 4.58 15.87
CA ASP A 18 19.59 3.89 16.53
C ASP A 18 19.36 2.38 16.68
N GLU A 19 18.88 1.71 15.63
CA GLU A 19 18.57 0.27 15.63
C GLU A 19 17.51 -0.12 16.68
N ARG A 20 16.66 0.84 17.10
CA ARG A 20 15.58 0.64 18.07
C ARG A 20 14.26 1.12 17.50
N THR A 21 13.21 0.32 17.67
CA THR A 21 11.83 0.71 17.35
C THR A 21 11.15 1.35 18.55
N GLY A 22 10.66 2.58 18.37
CA GLY A 22 9.89 3.33 19.34
C GLY A 22 8.44 3.49 18.88
N TYR A 23 7.49 3.01 19.69
CA TYR A 23 6.05 3.19 19.44
C TYR A 23 5.55 4.44 20.14
N THR A 24 4.69 5.22 19.48
CA THR A 24 4.02 6.39 20.07
C THR A 24 2.66 6.63 19.42
N LEU A 25 2.00 7.73 19.78
CA LEU A 25 0.81 8.20 19.09
C LEU A 25 1.06 9.57 18.47
N TRP A 26 0.49 9.78 17.29
CA TRP A 26 0.48 11.05 16.58
C TRP A 26 -0.96 11.47 16.31
N ALA A 27 -1.27 12.75 16.56
CA ALA A 27 -2.47 13.41 16.08
C ALA A 27 -2.08 14.25 14.86
N PRO A 28 -2.49 13.85 13.64
CA PRO A 28 -2.33 14.66 12.44
C PRO A 28 -2.99 16.03 12.59
N PRO A 29 -2.66 17.02 11.74
CA PRO A 29 -3.24 18.34 11.82
C PRO A 29 -4.77 18.34 11.90
N TRP A 30 -5.33 19.04 12.90
CA TRP A 30 -6.76 19.23 13.09
C TRP A 30 -7.09 20.71 13.34
N GLU A 31 -8.31 21.12 12.99
CA GLU A 31 -8.78 22.49 13.24
C GLU A 31 -9.57 22.56 14.56
N GLU A 32 -9.17 23.44 15.47
CA GLU A 32 -9.94 23.81 16.66
C GLU A 32 -9.93 25.32 16.86
N ASP A 33 -11.11 25.92 17.03
CA ASP A 33 -11.27 27.37 17.26
C ASP A 33 -10.65 28.27 16.17
N ASP A 34 -10.73 27.87 14.89
CA ASP A 34 -10.11 28.55 13.72
C ASP A 34 -8.56 28.54 13.75
N GLU A 35 -7.95 27.69 14.59
CA GLU A 35 -6.50 27.44 14.67
C GLU A 35 -6.21 25.98 14.27
N GLU A 36 -5.10 25.75 13.57
CA GLU A 36 -4.62 24.41 13.22
C GLU A 36 -3.69 23.91 14.32
N TRP A 37 -3.90 22.67 14.75
CA TRP A 37 -3.16 22.01 15.82
C TRP A 37 -2.64 20.67 15.34
N GLN A 38 -1.53 20.21 15.90
CA GLN A 38 -1.02 18.85 15.78
C GLN A 38 -0.30 18.50 17.08
N ALA A 39 -0.18 17.21 17.41
CA ALA A 39 0.47 16.79 18.64
C ALA A 39 0.94 15.34 18.57
N PHE A 40 1.92 15.01 19.40
CA PHE A 40 2.35 13.63 19.67
C PHE A 40 2.04 13.27 21.12
N LEU A 41 2.05 11.97 21.42
CA LEU A 41 2.02 11.51 22.80
C LEU A 41 3.30 11.94 23.51
N GLY A 42 3.18 12.98 24.32
CA GLY A 42 4.33 13.68 24.86
C GLY A 42 3.95 14.72 25.90
N ALA A 43 4.94 15.34 26.54
CA ALA A 43 4.73 16.47 27.42
C ALA A 43 5.99 17.35 27.46
N ASP A 44 5.82 18.65 27.77
CA ASP A 44 6.91 19.61 27.92
C ASP A 44 7.84 19.69 26.68
N GLY A 45 7.26 19.59 25.47
CA GLY A 45 8.02 19.60 24.21
C GLY A 45 8.91 18.35 24.05
N LYS A 46 8.44 17.20 24.55
CA LYS A 46 9.07 15.88 24.39
C LYS A 46 8.07 14.85 23.93
N ILE A 47 8.49 14.00 23.00
CA ILE A 47 7.73 12.84 22.52
C ILE A 47 8.13 11.62 23.34
N PHE A 48 7.14 10.86 23.80
CA PHE A 48 7.37 9.60 24.50
C PHE A 48 7.43 8.44 23.51
N LEU A 49 8.53 7.70 23.53
CA LEU A 49 8.74 6.48 22.75
C LEU A 49 8.75 5.27 23.68
N PHE A 50 7.92 4.29 23.37
CA PHE A 50 7.82 3.03 24.11
C PHE A 50 8.54 1.94 23.33
N THR A 51 9.14 0.95 24.00
CA THR A 51 9.88 -0.11 23.29
C THR A 51 8.98 -1.27 22.86
N THR A 52 7.71 -1.28 23.27
CA THR A 52 6.70 -2.24 22.78
C THR A 52 5.32 -1.60 22.74
N PRO A 53 4.41 -2.09 21.88
CA PRO A 53 3.01 -1.68 21.87
C PRO A 53 2.31 -1.94 23.22
N GLY A 54 2.69 -3.01 23.92
CA GLY A 54 2.19 -3.32 25.25
C GLY A 54 2.53 -2.26 26.31
N GLN A 55 3.73 -1.67 26.23
CA GLN A 55 4.13 -0.57 27.13
C GLN A 55 3.36 0.71 26.81
N LEU A 56 3.17 1.04 25.53
CA LEU A 56 2.32 2.14 25.10
C LEU A 56 0.91 1.96 25.65
N ALA A 57 0.29 0.80 25.43
CA ALA A 57 -1.04 0.47 25.96
C ALA A 57 -1.12 0.59 27.49
N HIS A 58 -0.09 0.14 28.21
CA HIS A 58 -0.01 0.31 29.66
C HIS A 58 0.00 1.79 30.04
N TYR A 59 0.79 2.62 29.37
CA TYR A 59 0.84 4.05 29.62
C TYR A 59 -0.53 4.72 29.40
N LEU A 60 -1.23 4.41 28.30
CA LEU A 60 -2.57 4.94 27.99
C LEU A 60 -3.64 4.56 29.04
N SER A 61 -3.42 3.46 29.77
CA SER A 61 -4.28 3.03 30.88
C SER A 61 -4.08 3.85 32.16
N THR A 62 -2.99 4.62 32.26
CA THR A 62 -2.71 5.51 33.40
C THR A 62 -3.42 6.86 33.26
N ASP A 63 -3.33 7.69 34.30
CA ASP A 63 -3.81 9.08 34.29
C ASP A 63 -2.61 10.06 34.18
N ALA A 64 -1.56 9.69 33.44
CA ALA A 64 -0.43 10.56 33.18
C ALA A 64 -0.86 11.79 32.35
N GLU A 65 -0.30 12.96 32.65
CA GLU A 65 -0.53 14.19 31.88
C GLU A 65 0.32 14.15 30.60
N HIS A 66 -0.27 14.54 29.47
CA HIS A 66 0.39 14.62 28.17
C HIS A 66 -0.44 15.48 27.19
N ASP A 67 0.15 15.87 26.08
CA ASP A 67 -0.37 16.87 25.15
C ASP A 67 -1.62 16.39 24.40
N LEU A 68 -1.77 15.07 24.19
CA LEU A 68 -2.99 14.50 23.58
C LEU A 68 -4.22 14.49 24.51
N THR A 69 -4.12 14.86 25.79
CA THR A 69 -5.27 14.74 26.72
C THR A 69 -6.45 15.64 26.35
N ASP A 70 -6.17 16.78 25.71
CA ASP A 70 -7.17 17.76 25.29
C ASP A 70 -7.74 17.46 23.88
N HIS A 71 -7.16 16.51 23.15
CA HIS A 71 -7.58 16.16 21.80
C HIS A 71 -9.02 15.55 21.79
N PRO A 72 -9.91 15.95 20.86
CA PRO A 72 -11.30 15.45 20.79
C PRO A 72 -11.44 13.92 20.77
N SER A 73 -10.62 13.25 19.96
CA SER A 73 -10.53 11.78 19.83
C SER A 73 -9.81 11.06 20.98
N TRP A 74 -9.22 11.77 21.96
CA TRP A 74 -8.44 11.16 23.05
C TRP A 74 -9.24 10.12 23.83
N SER A 75 -10.53 10.42 24.09
CA SER A 75 -11.37 9.53 24.88
C SER A 75 -11.65 8.19 24.18
N ALA A 76 -11.52 8.15 22.86
CA ALA A 76 -11.81 6.99 22.05
C ALA A 76 -10.54 6.17 21.76
N ILE A 77 -9.37 6.79 21.55
CA ILE A 77 -8.10 6.04 21.48
C ILE A 77 -7.80 5.29 22.79
N ARG A 78 -8.19 5.83 23.95
CA ARG A 78 -8.06 5.11 25.24
C ARG A 78 -8.91 3.84 25.36
N ARG A 79 -9.87 3.63 24.44
CA ARG A 79 -10.81 2.50 24.47
C ARG A 79 -10.49 1.45 23.40
N VAL A 80 -9.55 1.72 22.49
CA VAL A 80 -9.21 0.76 21.45
C VAL A 80 -8.49 -0.44 22.06
N GLY A 81 -8.69 -1.61 21.46
CA GLY A 81 -7.95 -2.81 21.84
C GLY A 81 -6.47 -2.63 21.55
N ARG A 82 -5.60 -3.30 22.33
CA ARG A 82 -4.15 -3.15 22.20
C ARG A 82 -3.61 -3.44 20.80
N ARG A 83 -4.26 -4.32 20.02
CA ARG A 83 -3.92 -4.58 18.60
C ARG A 83 -4.08 -3.37 17.70
N ALA A 84 -5.04 -2.49 18.00
CA ALA A 84 -5.23 -1.24 17.26
C ALA A 84 -4.21 -0.15 17.63
N LEU A 85 -3.23 -0.47 18.51
CA LEU A 85 -2.07 0.38 18.81
C LEU A 85 -0.81 -0.11 18.09
N LEU A 86 -0.91 -1.15 17.26
CA LEU A 86 0.14 -1.55 16.34
C LEU A 86 0.15 -0.55 15.18
N PRO A 87 1.28 0.11 14.90
CA PRO A 87 1.45 0.90 13.69
C PRO A 87 1.30 0.01 12.46
N THR A 88 0.69 0.52 11.40
CA THR A 88 0.72 -0.14 10.09
C THR A 88 2.01 0.24 9.35
N GLY A 89 2.30 -0.42 8.22
CA GLY A 89 3.50 -0.13 7.41
C GLY A 89 3.67 1.36 7.08
N ASP A 90 2.61 2.06 6.66
CA ASP A 90 2.69 3.50 6.30
C ASP A 90 2.87 4.42 7.53
N PHE A 91 2.70 3.89 8.74
CA PHE A 91 2.94 4.63 9.99
C PHE A 91 4.21 4.15 10.69
N THR A 92 5.10 3.49 9.94
CA THR A 92 6.43 3.09 10.39
C THR A 92 7.45 3.93 9.64
N PHE A 93 8.20 4.74 10.39
CA PHE A 93 9.17 5.68 9.83
C PHE A 93 10.57 5.22 10.21
N ASP A 94 11.32 4.73 9.22
CA ASP A 94 12.71 4.32 9.41
C ASP A 94 13.67 5.49 9.17
N LEU A 95 14.13 6.12 10.26
CA LEU A 95 15.06 7.24 10.20
C LEU A 95 16.49 6.76 9.95
N ASP A 96 16.81 5.51 10.28
CA ASP A 96 18.14 4.93 10.04
C ASP A 96 18.29 4.49 8.58
N GLY A 97 17.21 3.97 7.98
CA GLY A 97 17.15 3.46 6.60
C GLY A 97 17.25 4.53 5.50
N ILE A 98 17.05 5.80 5.83
CA ILE A 98 17.02 6.91 4.86
C ILE A 98 18.28 7.00 3.98
N TYR A 99 19.43 6.58 4.51
CA TYR A 99 20.69 6.59 3.77
C TYR A 99 20.68 5.60 2.60
N ASP A 100 20.05 4.44 2.80
CA ASP A 100 19.95 3.41 1.77
C ASP A 100 18.89 3.81 0.73
N VAL A 101 17.77 4.40 1.17
CA VAL A 101 16.74 4.99 0.29
C VAL A 101 17.35 6.06 -0.62
N ALA A 102 18.07 7.03 -0.04
CA ALA A 102 18.70 8.10 -0.80
C ALA A 102 19.83 7.61 -1.72
N ALA A 103 20.53 6.53 -1.34
CA ALA A 103 21.54 5.90 -2.19
C ALA A 103 20.94 5.10 -3.37
N GLY A 104 19.65 4.78 -3.30
CA GLY A 104 18.86 4.12 -4.33
C GLY A 104 18.53 5.00 -5.53
N GLY A 105 17.66 4.48 -6.40
CA GLY A 105 17.13 5.20 -7.56
C GLY A 105 15.97 6.12 -7.15
N ALA A 106 15.69 7.16 -7.94
CA ALA A 106 14.54 8.04 -7.70
C ALA A 106 13.23 7.45 -8.26
N ASP A 107 12.92 6.22 -7.87
CA ASP A 107 11.62 5.61 -8.18
C ASP A 107 10.52 6.10 -7.24
N ARG A 108 9.26 5.74 -7.55
CA ARG A 108 8.07 6.14 -6.76
C ARG A 108 8.16 5.73 -5.29
N TRP A 109 8.87 4.66 -4.96
CA TRP A 109 9.01 4.14 -3.60
C TRP A 109 10.04 4.92 -2.83
N SER A 110 11.24 5.05 -3.40
CA SER A 110 12.34 5.75 -2.75
C SER A 110 12.02 7.24 -2.54
N VAL A 111 11.34 7.87 -3.51
CA VAL A 111 10.91 9.28 -3.38
C VAL A 111 9.79 9.42 -2.34
N GLY A 112 8.82 8.51 -2.33
CA GLY A 112 7.72 8.52 -1.36
C GLY A 112 8.19 8.29 0.07
N GLU A 113 8.96 7.23 0.29
CA GLU A 113 9.52 6.88 1.60
C GLU A 113 10.40 8.01 2.16
N LEU A 114 11.27 8.59 1.32
CA LEU A 114 12.08 9.74 1.72
C LEU A 114 11.19 10.95 2.07
N ALA A 115 10.15 11.24 1.29
CA ALA A 115 9.23 12.33 1.57
C ALA A 115 8.50 12.13 2.91
N ASP A 116 7.98 10.93 3.15
CA ASP A 116 7.22 10.58 4.36
C ASP A 116 8.08 10.66 5.63
N VAL A 117 9.33 10.17 5.57
CA VAL A 117 10.27 10.26 6.69
C VAL A 117 10.66 11.72 6.98
N ILE A 118 10.93 12.51 5.93
CA ILE A 118 11.26 13.94 6.08
C ILE A 118 10.09 14.71 6.70
N ASP A 119 8.88 14.53 6.18
CA ASP A 119 7.67 15.18 6.70
C ASP A 119 7.40 14.79 8.16
N MET A 120 7.54 13.50 8.51
CA MET A 120 7.36 13.05 9.88
C MET A 120 8.38 13.68 10.84
N VAL A 121 9.65 13.77 10.42
CA VAL A 121 10.70 14.43 11.21
C VAL A 121 10.44 15.93 11.37
N GLU A 122 10.00 16.62 10.32
CA GLU A 122 9.61 18.03 10.40
C GLU A 122 8.43 18.24 11.37
N ARG A 123 7.42 17.37 11.33
CA ARG A 123 6.27 17.41 12.26
C ARG A 123 6.68 17.19 13.71
N MET A 124 7.54 16.21 13.97
CA MET A 124 8.07 15.98 15.32
C MET A 124 8.87 17.20 15.82
N ALA A 125 9.69 17.79 14.96
CA ALA A 125 10.47 18.97 15.27
C ALA A 125 9.59 20.18 15.57
N GLU A 126 8.55 20.42 14.75
CA GLU A 126 7.58 21.50 14.95
C GLU A 126 6.86 21.36 16.29
N CYS A 127 6.33 20.17 16.59
CA CYS A 127 5.64 19.90 17.86
C CYS A 127 6.56 20.09 19.09
N CYS A 128 7.86 19.92 18.91
CA CYS A 128 8.85 20.04 19.99
C CYS A 128 9.63 21.36 19.98
N GLU A 129 9.28 22.30 19.09
CA GLU A 129 9.98 23.58 18.88
C GLU A 129 11.50 23.42 18.62
N VAL A 130 11.88 22.43 17.80
CA VAL A 130 13.28 22.14 17.41
C VAL A 130 13.58 22.78 16.05
N ASP A 131 13.85 24.08 16.06
CA ASP A 131 14.13 24.86 14.85
C ASP A 131 15.34 24.32 14.05
N GLU A 132 16.33 23.71 14.74
CA GLU A 132 17.56 23.21 14.12
C GLU A 132 17.33 22.14 13.04
N VAL A 133 16.25 21.35 13.15
CA VAL A 133 15.89 20.33 12.14
C VAL A 133 15.60 21.01 10.80
N GLY A 134 14.76 22.04 10.79
CA GLY A 134 14.45 22.81 9.58
C GLY A 134 15.66 23.59 9.04
N GLU A 135 16.58 24.03 9.91
CA GLU A 135 17.84 24.65 9.46
C GLU A 135 18.74 23.66 8.70
N HIS A 136 18.80 22.39 9.13
CA HIS A 136 19.57 21.34 8.49
C HIS A 136 18.92 20.78 7.23
N LEU A 137 17.60 20.62 7.20
CA LEU A 137 16.87 20.18 6.01
C LEU A 137 16.85 21.27 4.93
N GLY A 138 16.64 22.53 5.33
CA GLY A 138 16.54 23.66 4.41
C GLY A 138 17.83 24.00 3.65
N VAL A 139 18.97 23.40 4.00
CA VAL A 139 20.23 23.55 3.24
C VAL A 139 20.43 22.46 2.17
N ILE A 140 19.65 21.38 2.20
CA ILE A 140 19.72 20.29 1.23
C ILE A 140 19.12 20.76 -0.11
N PRO A 141 19.90 20.86 -1.19
CA PRO A 141 19.38 21.28 -2.48
C PRO A 141 18.35 20.30 -3.03
N GLY A 142 17.24 20.81 -3.56
CA GLY A 142 16.24 19.98 -4.22
C GLY A 142 15.33 19.19 -3.28
N LEU A 143 15.51 19.24 -1.96
CA LEU A 143 14.68 18.46 -1.01
C LEU A 143 13.18 18.74 -1.17
N GLY A 144 12.78 19.99 -1.38
CA GLY A 144 11.37 20.34 -1.64
C GLY A 144 10.81 19.89 -3.01
N LEU A 145 11.59 19.18 -3.83
CA LEU A 145 11.07 18.53 -5.04
C LEU A 145 10.41 17.18 -4.71
N LEU A 146 10.63 16.63 -3.51
CA LEU A 146 9.98 15.40 -3.06
C LEU A 146 8.44 15.54 -3.10
N ASP A 147 7.92 16.70 -2.72
CA ASP A 147 6.48 17.04 -2.74
C ASP A 147 5.86 16.99 -4.15
N ASP A 148 6.69 17.13 -5.20
CA ASP A 148 6.22 17.12 -6.59
C ASP A 148 6.16 15.70 -7.18
N GLY A 149 6.54 14.67 -6.41
CA GLY A 149 6.51 13.26 -6.82
C GLY A 149 7.73 12.81 -7.63
N HIS A 150 7.85 11.51 -7.85
CA HIS A 150 9.04 10.90 -8.48
C HIS A 150 9.29 11.36 -9.94
N GLU A 151 8.24 11.81 -10.63
CA GLU A 151 8.28 12.20 -12.04
C GLU A 151 9.27 13.35 -12.30
N VAL A 152 9.49 14.22 -11.30
CA VAL A 152 10.45 15.34 -11.41
C VAL A 152 11.91 14.90 -11.38
N PHE A 153 12.17 13.67 -10.92
CA PHE A 153 13.50 13.08 -10.87
C PHE A 153 13.85 12.28 -12.13
N THR A 154 12.99 12.30 -13.14
CA THR A 154 13.23 11.60 -14.41
C THR A 154 14.23 12.33 -15.33
N GLY A 155 15.03 11.53 -16.05
CA GLY A 155 16.04 11.98 -16.98
C GLY A 155 17.20 12.76 -16.34
N ARG A 156 18.19 13.14 -17.16
CA ARG A 156 19.49 13.69 -16.67
C ARG A 156 19.43 14.86 -15.68
N SER A 157 18.39 15.69 -15.74
CA SER A 157 18.28 16.84 -14.81
C SER A 157 17.65 16.42 -13.49
N GLY A 158 16.68 15.52 -13.52
CA GLY A 158 16.07 14.93 -12.33
C GLY A 158 17.04 13.99 -11.61
N GLU A 159 17.75 13.12 -12.33
CA GLU A 159 18.81 12.25 -11.78
C GLU A 159 19.89 13.07 -11.05
N ALA A 160 20.26 14.23 -11.61
CA ALA A 160 21.21 15.13 -10.98
C ALA A 160 20.65 15.78 -9.71
N ALA A 161 19.35 16.14 -9.70
CA ALA A 161 18.68 16.65 -8.51
C ALA A 161 18.59 15.59 -7.41
N TRP A 162 18.25 14.34 -7.75
CA TRP A 162 18.25 13.22 -6.81
C TRP A 162 19.65 12.98 -6.21
N THR A 163 20.69 13.03 -7.04
CA THR A 163 22.08 12.93 -6.57
C THR A 163 22.43 14.05 -5.59
N GLU A 164 21.99 15.29 -5.84
CA GLU A 164 22.19 16.42 -4.92
C GLU A 164 21.45 16.23 -3.58
N ILE A 165 20.23 15.67 -3.61
CA ILE A 165 19.48 15.31 -2.41
C ILE A 165 20.25 14.23 -1.63
N ALA A 166 20.66 13.15 -2.28
CA ALA A 166 21.38 12.04 -1.64
C ALA A 166 22.70 12.49 -0.99
N GLU A 167 23.46 13.35 -1.67
CA GLU A 167 24.66 13.97 -1.10
C GLU A 167 24.32 14.84 0.12
N GLY A 168 23.24 15.63 0.04
CA GLY A 168 22.77 16.46 1.15
C GLY A 168 22.30 15.66 2.36
N ILE A 169 21.53 14.58 2.16
CA ILE A 169 21.13 13.63 3.22
C ILE A 169 22.38 13.06 3.90
N GLY A 170 23.37 12.59 3.12
CA GLY A 170 24.63 12.09 3.67
C GLY A 170 25.44 13.09 4.49
N GLU A 171 25.27 14.40 4.26
CA GLU A 171 25.98 15.46 5.00
C GLU A 171 25.18 16.02 6.19
N HIS A 172 23.84 16.04 6.09
CA HIS A 172 22.98 16.79 7.00
C HIS A 172 22.03 15.93 7.84
N TRP A 173 21.82 14.65 7.50
CA TRP A 173 20.88 13.81 8.24
C TRP A 173 21.33 13.50 9.67
N GLU A 174 22.60 13.17 9.90
CA GLU A 174 23.12 12.96 11.25
C GLU A 174 22.89 14.19 12.17
N PRO A 175 23.19 15.44 11.76
CA PRO A 175 22.78 16.63 12.51
C PRO A 175 21.28 16.76 12.77
N VAL A 176 20.42 16.34 11.83
CA VAL A 176 18.95 16.31 12.02
C VAL A 176 18.59 15.34 13.15
N LEU A 177 19.13 14.13 13.11
CA LEU A 177 18.90 13.11 14.16
C LEU A 177 19.42 13.59 15.52
N GLU A 178 20.62 14.17 15.60
CA GLU A 178 21.17 14.72 16.85
C GLU A 178 20.28 15.84 17.43
N ALA A 179 19.71 16.70 16.58
CA ALA A 179 18.79 17.74 17.01
C ALA A 179 17.46 17.15 17.52
N LEU A 180 16.90 16.18 16.78
CA LEU A 180 15.64 15.52 17.12
C LEU A 180 15.75 14.64 18.36
N GLU A 181 16.87 13.94 18.59
CA GLU A 181 17.08 13.06 19.75
C GLU A 181 16.81 13.79 21.07
N GLY A 182 17.16 15.08 21.14
CA GLY A 182 16.89 15.92 22.31
C GLY A 182 15.40 16.06 22.62
N ALA A 183 14.51 15.90 21.64
CA ALA A 183 13.06 15.93 21.76
C ALA A 183 12.43 14.56 22.06
N LEU A 184 13.18 13.47 21.88
CA LEU A 184 12.68 12.11 22.09
C LEU A 184 12.99 11.63 23.52
N THR A 185 12.00 11.04 24.18
CA THR A 185 12.14 10.45 25.51
C THR A 185 11.72 8.98 25.46
N TRP A 186 12.72 8.11 25.46
CA TRP A 186 12.54 6.67 25.60
C TRP A 186 12.05 6.32 27.00
N VAL A 187 10.83 5.80 27.10
CA VAL A 187 10.21 5.43 28.37
C VAL A 187 10.84 4.12 28.88
N GLU A 188 11.22 4.10 30.16
CA GLU A 188 11.84 2.92 30.76
C GLU A 188 10.87 1.71 30.72
N PRO A 189 11.33 0.53 30.28
CA PRO A 189 10.50 -0.67 30.24
C PRO A 189 9.92 -1.03 31.61
N VAL A 190 8.62 -1.30 31.65
CA VAL A 190 7.94 -1.87 32.81
C VAL A 190 7.71 -3.37 32.60
N VAL A 191 7.76 -4.14 33.69
CA VAL A 191 7.38 -5.56 33.63
C VAL A 191 5.86 -5.64 33.52
N LEU A 192 5.39 -6.11 32.38
CA LEU A 192 3.98 -6.40 32.12
C LEU A 192 3.67 -7.85 32.50
N ASP A 193 2.42 -8.13 32.87
CA ASP A 193 1.95 -9.52 33.04
C ASP A 193 1.85 -10.18 31.64
N ASP A 194 1.99 -11.51 31.53
CA ASP A 194 2.04 -12.23 30.24
C ASP A 194 0.83 -11.96 29.33
N ASP A 195 -0.36 -11.69 29.90
CA ASP A 195 -1.59 -11.34 29.16
C ASP A 195 -1.58 -9.89 28.58
N ASP A 196 -0.64 -9.04 29.03
CA ASP A 196 -0.47 -7.65 28.61
C ASP A 196 0.71 -7.44 27.65
N ALA A 197 1.50 -8.49 27.42
CA ALA A 197 2.56 -8.49 26.43
C ALA A 197 1.96 -8.66 25.03
N ILE A 198 2.22 -7.69 24.16
CA ILE A 198 2.07 -7.85 22.71
C ILE A 198 3.48 -7.73 22.18
N GLU A 199 3.95 -8.82 21.60
CA GLU A 199 5.13 -8.82 20.77
C GLU A 199 4.74 -8.13 19.46
N ASP A 200 5.61 -7.21 19.04
CA ASP A 200 5.52 -6.64 17.71
C ASP A 200 6.05 -7.70 16.75
N ASP A 201 5.24 -8.12 15.78
CA ASP A 201 5.63 -9.14 14.79
C ASP A 201 6.41 -8.52 13.62
N ILE A 202 6.95 -7.30 13.83
CA ILE A 202 7.91 -6.66 12.93
C ILE A 202 9.28 -7.29 13.18
N GLU A 203 9.40 -8.59 12.92
CA GLU A 203 10.67 -9.26 12.67
C GLU A 203 10.67 -9.74 11.21
N ASP A 204 11.80 -9.50 10.54
CA ASP A 204 12.19 -9.96 9.21
C ASP A 204 11.44 -11.21 8.70
N ASP A 205 10.96 -11.13 7.46
CA ASP A 205 10.45 -12.25 6.65
C ASP A 205 11.44 -13.44 6.66
N ASP A 206 11.26 -14.34 7.64
CA ASP A 206 11.87 -15.68 7.67
C ASP A 206 11.05 -16.59 8.63
N THR A 207 9.87 -17.03 8.15
CA THR A 207 9.15 -18.28 8.51
C THR A 207 8.95 -18.67 9.99
N ASP A 208 7.70 -18.68 10.47
CA ASP A 208 6.94 -19.92 10.77
C ASP A 208 5.54 -19.58 11.30
N ASP A 209 4.57 -20.37 10.84
CA ASP A 209 3.13 -20.36 11.07
C ASP A 209 2.77 -20.71 12.52
N ASP A 210 2.00 -19.86 13.23
CA ASP A 210 1.24 -20.29 14.42
C ASP A 210 -0.06 -19.47 14.63
N GLU A 211 -1.17 -20.21 14.65
CA GLU A 211 -2.57 -19.78 14.72
C GLU A 211 -2.94 -19.02 16.02
N VAL A 212 -3.68 -17.91 15.88
CA VAL A 212 -4.42 -17.27 17.00
C VAL A 212 -5.88 -17.00 16.63
N GLU A 213 -6.79 -17.76 17.24
CA GLU A 213 -8.25 -17.57 17.20
C GLU A 213 -8.68 -16.32 18.01
N VAL A 214 -9.52 -15.44 17.42
CA VAL A 214 -10.35 -14.49 18.18
C VAL A 214 -11.72 -14.27 17.51
N GLU A 215 -12.77 -14.41 18.33
CA GLU A 215 -14.20 -14.33 18.00
C GLU A 215 -14.72 -12.88 17.78
N ASP A 216 -15.28 -12.64 16.59
CA ASP A 216 -16.60 -12.08 16.23
C ASP A 216 -17.13 -10.75 16.86
N SER A 217 -17.45 -9.74 16.03
CA SER A 217 -18.84 -9.32 15.67
C SER A 217 -19.11 -7.81 15.33
N VAL A 218 -19.42 -7.58 14.03
CA VAL A 218 -20.42 -6.72 13.32
C VAL A 218 -20.52 -5.17 13.38
N GLY A 219 -20.58 -4.55 12.18
CA GLY A 219 -21.80 -3.86 11.69
C GLY A 219 -21.69 -2.46 11.03
N ALA A 220 -21.73 -2.37 9.70
CA ALA A 220 -21.71 -1.14 8.89
C ALA A 220 -23.11 -0.52 8.59
N VAL A 221 -23.20 0.83 8.50
CA VAL A 221 -24.29 1.58 7.80
C VAL A 221 -23.75 2.89 7.15
N VAL A 222 -24.07 3.05 5.86
CA VAL A 222 -23.67 4.09 4.88
C VAL A 222 -24.36 5.47 5.06
N LEU A 223 -23.67 6.61 4.79
CA LEU A 223 -24.01 7.64 3.74
C LEU A 223 -23.25 9.02 3.81
N ARG A 224 -22.39 9.25 2.79
CA ARG A 224 -22.24 10.41 1.85
C ARG A 224 -21.52 11.75 2.16
N LYS A 225 -20.38 11.89 1.44
CA LYS A 225 -19.89 12.87 0.43
C LYS A 225 -19.67 14.36 0.71
N GLY A 226 -18.39 14.71 0.86
CA GLY A 226 -17.81 15.99 0.40
C GLY A 226 -16.46 16.32 1.05
N ASP A 227 -15.36 15.86 0.43
CA ASP A 227 -13.95 16.25 0.63
C ASP A 227 -13.10 15.49 1.68
N THR A 228 -13.69 14.61 2.52
CA THR A 228 -12.97 13.72 3.48
C THR A 228 -12.86 12.25 3.02
N GLU A 229 -13.61 11.84 2.00
CA GLU A 229 -13.70 10.42 1.61
C GLU A 229 -12.46 9.87 0.95
N GLU A 230 -11.61 10.68 0.33
CA GLU A 230 -10.46 10.11 -0.37
C GLU A 230 -9.45 9.45 0.59
N SER A 231 -9.32 10.00 1.81
CA SER A 231 -8.45 9.44 2.86
C SER A 231 -9.10 8.26 3.59
N ALA A 232 -10.40 8.33 3.90
CA ALA A 232 -11.14 7.25 4.56
C ALA A 232 -11.45 6.06 3.62
N ASP A 233 -11.76 6.33 2.35
CA ASP A 233 -11.89 5.30 1.31
C ASP A 233 -10.53 4.64 1.06
N ARG A 234 -9.41 5.38 1.15
CA ARG A 234 -8.04 4.83 1.04
C ARG A 234 -7.68 3.95 2.23
N ALA A 235 -8.01 4.35 3.46
CA ALA A 235 -7.81 3.52 4.66
C ALA A 235 -8.69 2.26 4.65
N GLY A 236 -9.96 2.38 4.24
CA GLY A 236 -10.87 1.24 4.09
C GLY A 236 -10.47 0.29 2.97
N ALA A 237 -9.98 0.82 1.84
CA ALA A 237 -9.43 0.02 0.74
C ALA A 237 -8.12 -0.69 1.14
N ARG A 238 -7.28 -0.05 1.96
CA ARG A 238 -6.02 -0.63 2.45
C ARG A 238 -6.25 -1.76 3.46
N ALA A 239 -7.12 -1.55 4.45
CA ALA A 239 -7.51 -2.61 5.39
C ALA A 239 -8.22 -3.77 4.68
N ALA A 240 -8.97 -3.48 3.61
CA ALA A 240 -9.50 -4.52 2.74
C ALA A 240 -8.36 -5.28 2.02
N GLY A 241 -7.35 -4.59 1.50
CA GLY A 241 -6.15 -5.18 0.89
C GLY A 241 -5.43 -6.16 1.83
N GLU A 242 -5.10 -5.73 3.04
CA GLU A 242 -4.44 -6.56 4.07
C GLU A 242 -5.25 -7.82 4.39
N PHE A 243 -6.57 -7.70 4.47
CA PHE A 243 -7.45 -8.85 4.65
C PHE A 243 -7.33 -9.84 3.48
N TRP A 244 -7.45 -9.36 2.24
CA TRP A 244 -7.40 -10.20 1.04
C TRP A 244 -6.05 -10.92 0.88
N GLU A 245 -4.95 -10.22 1.19
CA GLU A 245 -3.61 -10.81 1.25
C GLU A 245 -3.51 -11.89 2.32
N SER A 246 -4.00 -11.62 3.53
CA SER A 246 -3.96 -12.58 4.65
C SER A 246 -4.72 -13.89 4.37
N VAL A 247 -5.83 -13.81 3.63
CA VAL A 247 -6.65 -14.96 3.22
C VAL A 247 -6.00 -15.72 2.05
N GLY A 248 -5.06 -15.08 1.34
CA GLY A 248 -4.41 -15.60 0.14
C GLY A 248 -5.36 -15.70 -1.06
N ILE A 249 -6.48 -14.97 -1.04
CA ILE A 249 -7.46 -14.90 -2.14
C ILE A 249 -7.74 -13.43 -2.38
N VAL A 250 -7.24 -12.90 -3.49
CA VAL A 250 -7.27 -11.47 -3.77
C VAL A 250 -8.33 -11.12 -4.83
N PRO A 251 -9.07 -10.01 -4.67
CA PRO A 251 -9.87 -9.45 -5.74
C PRO A 251 -8.97 -8.96 -6.87
N VAL A 252 -9.35 -9.25 -8.11
CA VAL A 252 -8.64 -8.75 -9.29
C VAL A 252 -9.61 -8.08 -10.24
N SER A 253 -9.14 -7.07 -10.98
CA SER A 253 -9.94 -6.40 -12.00
C SER A 253 -9.40 -6.66 -13.40
N ILE A 254 -10.30 -7.00 -14.32
CA ILE A 254 -9.97 -7.34 -15.70
C ILE A 254 -10.74 -6.38 -16.61
N THR A 255 -10.02 -5.70 -17.50
CA THR A 255 -10.63 -4.83 -18.51
C THR A 255 -10.39 -5.42 -19.90
N VAL A 256 -11.50 -5.72 -20.57
CA VAL A 256 -11.56 -6.20 -21.97
C VAL A 256 -12.55 -5.33 -22.75
N ASP A 257 -12.73 -5.58 -24.04
CA ASP A 257 -13.64 -4.83 -24.92
C ASP A 257 -15.09 -4.78 -24.40
N GLU A 258 -15.58 -5.85 -23.74
CA GLU A 258 -16.91 -5.91 -23.13
C GLU A 258 -17.05 -5.00 -21.89
N GLY A 259 -15.95 -4.53 -21.33
CA GLY A 259 -15.87 -3.63 -20.19
C GLY A 259 -14.93 -4.11 -19.08
N ARG A 260 -14.88 -3.34 -18.00
CA ARG A 260 -14.19 -3.70 -16.75
C ARG A 260 -15.08 -4.57 -15.86
N GLY A 261 -14.49 -5.59 -15.26
CA GLY A 261 -15.14 -6.41 -14.25
C GLY A 261 -14.19 -6.88 -13.15
N LEU A 262 -14.78 -7.36 -12.07
CA LEU A 262 -14.13 -7.88 -10.87
C LEU A 262 -14.29 -9.40 -10.79
N THR A 263 -13.28 -10.07 -10.27
CA THR A 263 -13.30 -11.49 -9.90
C THR A 263 -12.31 -11.70 -8.74
N MET A 264 -12.02 -12.95 -8.38
CA MET A 264 -10.99 -13.27 -7.36
C MET A 264 -9.98 -14.27 -7.90
N ARG A 265 -8.74 -14.17 -7.44
CA ARG A 265 -7.61 -15.02 -7.80
C ARG A 265 -6.90 -15.52 -6.55
N CYS A 266 -6.35 -16.72 -6.60
CA CYS A 266 -5.33 -17.20 -5.66
C CYS A 266 -4.34 -18.13 -6.37
N TYR A 267 -3.29 -18.53 -5.67
CA TYR A 267 -2.34 -19.53 -6.15
C TYR A 267 -2.42 -20.80 -5.30
N VAL A 268 -2.49 -21.95 -5.96
CA VAL A 268 -2.45 -23.27 -5.31
C VAL A 268 -1.38 -24.11 -5.99
N GLU A 269 -0.35 -24.48 -5.22
CA GLU A 269 0.83 -25.19 -5.75
C GLU A 269 1.46 -24.47 -6.96
N ASP A 270 1.61 -23.14 -6.86
CA ASP A 270 2.12 -22.25 -7.92
C ASP A 270 1.25 -22.19 -9.19
N ASN A 271 -0.01 -22.65 -9.13
CA ASN A 271 -0.95 -22.52 -10.25
C ASN A 271 -2.07 -21.53 -9.91
N ALA A 272 -2.36 -20.62 -10.82
CA ALA A 272 -3.45 -19.66 -10.71
C ALA A 272 -4.81 -20.37 -10.64
N ARG A 273 -5.64 -19.93 -9.70
CA ARG A 273 -7.05 -20.30 -9.55
C ARG A 273 -7.87 -19.04 -9.52
N PHE A 274 -9.02 -19.08 -10.19
CA PHE A 274 -9.94 -17.96 -10.22
C PHE A 274 -11.30 -18.36 -9.65
N LEU A 275 -12.06 -17.34 -9.24
CA LEU A 275 -13.48 -17.47 -8.99
C LEU A 275 -14.17 -17.85 -10.30
N GLY A 276 -14.51 -19.12 -10.41
CA GLY A 276 -14.99 -19.69 -11.66
C GLY A 276 -15.21 -21.19 -11.55
N ARG A 277 -15.61 -21.80 -12.65
CA ARG A 277 -15.77 -23.25 -12.77
C ARG A 277 -15.69 -23.69 -14.21
N ASP A 278 -15.31 -24.95 -14.40
CA ASP A 278 -15.29 -25.60 -15.71
C ASP A 278 -14.45 -24.79 -16.73
N LEU A 279 -13.26 -24.32 -16.29
CA LEU A 279 -12.31 -23.52 -17.08
C LEU A 279 -12.90 -22.18 -17.57
N THR A 280 -13.81 -21.60 -16.78
CA THR A 280 -14.46 -20.33 -17.09
C THR A 280 -14.44 -19.46 -15.83
N VAL A 281 -13.95 -18.22 -15.96
CA VAL A 281 -13.90 -17.23 -14.88
C VAL A 281 -15.24 -16.51 -14.80
N ASP A 282 -15.80 -16.40 -13.60
CA ASP A 282 -17.00 -15.60 -13.35
C ASP A 282 -16.58 -14.14 -13.05
N VAL A 283 -17.16 -13.20 -13.79
CA VAL A 283 -16.76 -11.77 -13.77
C VAL A 283 -17.98 -10.89 -13.50
N PHE A 284 -17.82 -9.89 -12.63
CA PHE A 284 -18.88 -9.04 -12.11
C PHE A 284 -18.62 -7.58 -12.43
N ARG A 285 -19.64 -6.83 -12.87
CA ARG A 285 -19.48 -5.39 -13.20
C ARG A 285 -19.40 -4.48 -11.98
N THR A 286 -19.75 -5.00 -10.80
CA THR A 286 -19.91 -4.25 -9.56
C THR A 286 -19.46 -5.11 -8.39
N GLU A 287 -18.88 -4.47 -7.37
CA GLU A 287 -18.52 -5.10 -6.09
C GLU A 287 -19.72 -5.82 -5.47
N ASP A 288 -20.87 -5.16 -5.38
CA ASP A 288 -22.14 -5.74 -4.90
C ASP A 288 -22.50 -7.06 -5.61
N GLY A 289 -22.20 -7.17 -6.91
CA GLY A 289 -22.52 -8.37 -7.68
C GLY A 289 -21.61 -9.54 -7.35
N LEU A 290 -20.33 -9.25 -7.08
CA LEU A 290 -19.35 -10.23 -6.61
C LEU A 290 -19.71 -10.68 -5.19
N VAL A 291 -20.02 -9.75 -4.29
CA VAL A 291 -20.46 -10.05 -2.91
C VAL A 291 -21.73 -10.91 -2.92
N ASP A 292 -22.75 -10.52 -3.68
CA ASP A 292 -24.01 -11.28 -3.81
C ASP A 292 -23.76 -12.72 -4.26
N PHE A 293 -22.77 -12.96 -5.14
CA PHE A 293 -22.42 -14.30 -5.60
C PHE A 293 -21.74 -15.13 -4.52
N VAL A 294 -20.79 -14.53 -3.79
CA VAL A 294 -20.10 -15.16 -2.66
C VAL A 294 -21.10 -15.55 -1.59
N GLU A 295 -22.01 -14.65 -1.20
CA GLU A 295 -23.05 -14.89 -0.20
C GLU A 295 -24.04 -15.99 -0.61
N GLN A 296 -24.37 -16.10 -1.90
CA GLN A 296 -25.26 -17.14 -2.42
C GLN A 296 -24.65 -18.55 -2.34
N GLY A 297 -23.32 -18.66 -2.22
CA GLY A 297 -22.61 -19.92 -2.10
C GLY A 297 -22.79 -20.81 -3.34
N GLU A 298 -22.82 -20.21 -4.53
CA GLU A 298 -22.82 -20.98 -5.78
C GLU A 298 -21.54 -21.84 -5.89
N PRO A 299 -21.60 -23.02 -6.54
CA PRO A 299 -20.44 -23.91 -6.63
C PRO A 299 -19.38 -23.40 -7.64
N HIS A 300 -18.17 -23.14 -7.16
CA HIS A 300 -17.00 -22.70 -7.94
C HIS A 300 -15.71 -23.34 -7.39
N ASP A 301 -14.60 -23.17 -8.11
CA ASP A 301 -13.33 -23.87 -7.84
C ASP A 301 -12.62 -23.36 -6.57
N LEU A 302 -12.83 -22.11 -6.17
CA LEU A 302 -12.30 -21.56 -4.90
C LEU A 302 -13.03 -22.07 -3.64
N ALA A 303 -14.21 -22.68 -3.77
CA ALA A 303 -15.06 -23.01 -2.63
C ALA A 303 -14.50 -24.13 -1.73
N GLU A 304 -13.51 -24.88 -2.22
CA GLU A 304 -12.86 -25.97 -1.49
C GLU A 304 -11.62 -25.52 -0.71
N LEU A 305 -11.20 -24.25 -0.84
CA LEU A 305 -10.04 -23.69 -0.13
C LEU A 305 -10.35 -23.53 1.37
N SER A 306 -9.36 -23.78 2.22
CA SER A 306 -9.51 -23.67 3.68
C SER A 306 -9.84 -22.26 4.14
N THR A 307 -9.33 -21.25 3.43
CA THR A 307 -9.56 -19.82 3.72
C THR A 307 -10.83 -19.26 3.07
N TRP A 308 -11.53 -20.03 2.22
CA TRP A 308 -12.77 -19.56 1.56
C TRP A 308 -13.88 -19.19 2.55
N GLY A 309 -13.94 -19.86 3.71
CA GLY A 309 -14.88 -19.49 4.77
C GLY A 309 -14.71 -18.04 5.23
N GLN A 310 -13.46 -17.56 5.28
CA GLN A 310 -13.13 -16.19 5.67
C GLN A 310 -13.56 -15.19 4.58
N VAL A 311 -13.41 -15.54 3.29
CA VAL A 311 -13.94 -14.74 2.16
C VAL A 311 -15.45 -14.55 2.25
N VAL A 312 -16.19 -15.60 2.63
CA VAL A 312 -17.65 -15.53 2.76
C VAL A 312 -18.07 -14.65 3.94
N GLU A 313 -17.27 -14.61 4.99
CA GLU A 313 -17.51 -13.82 6.21
C GLU A 313 -16.88 -12.41 6.13
N ALA A 314 -16.25 -12.07 5.01
CA ALA A 314 -15.53 -10.82 4.83
C ALA A 314 -16.48 -9.60 4.88
N ASP A 315 -16.18 -8.65 5.77
CA ASP A 315 -16.75 -7.30 5.75
C ASP A 315 -15.93 -6.34 4.84
N ALA A 316 -14.79 -6.81 4.32
CA ALA A 316 -13.90 -6.06 3.43
C ALA A 316 -14.48 -5.93 2.01
N ALA A 317 -14.36 -4.74 1.41
CA ALA A 317 -14.78 -4.52 0.02
C ALA A 317 -13.83 -5.27 -0.94
N PRO A 318 -14.34 -6.00 -1.95
CA PRO A 318 -13.49 -6.74 -2.90
C PRO A 318 -12.93 -5.81 -3.99
N ILE A 319 -12.12 -4.86 -3.56
CA ILE A 319 -11.43 -3.90 -4.42
C ILE A 319 -10.11 -4.52 -4.85
N ALA A 320 -9.86 -4.51 -6.17
CA ALA A 320 -8.57 -4.95 -6.70
C ALA A 320 -7.50 -3.90 -6.39
N ALA A 321 -6.35 -4.36 -5.91
CA ALA A 321 -5.16 -3.53 -5.76
C ALA A 321 -4.64 -3.04 -7.13
N GLU A 322 -3.69 -2.12 -7.12
CA GLU A 322 -3.13 -1.58 -8.35
C GLU A 322 -2.45 -2.70 -9.15
N GLU A 323 -1.65 -3.54 -8.49
CA GLU A 323 -0.96 -4.73 -9.01
C GLU A 323 -1.91 -5.84 -9.49
N ASP A 324 -3.15 -5.85 -9.00
CA ASP A 324 -4.20 -6.82 -9.35
C ASP A 324 -5.19 -6.28 -10.41
N THR A 325 -4.77 -5.26 -11.17
CA THR A 325 -5.57 -4.63 -12.23
C THR A 325 -4.99 -4.90 -13.62
N TYR A 326 -5.66 -5.75 -14.39
CA TYR A 326 -5.24 -6.17 -15.73
C TYR A 326 -6.04 -5.44 -16.81
N ASP A 327 -5.51 -4.34 -17.35
CA ASP A 327 -6.13 -3.63 -18.49
C ASP A 327 -5.67 -4.15 -19.85
N LEU A 328 -6.23 -5.28 -20.26
CA LEU A 328 -5.90 -5.91 -21.54
C LEU A 328 -6.30 -5.05 -22.74
N SER A 329 -7.42 -4.34 -22.65
CA SER A 329 -7.89 -3.44 -23.72
C SER A 329 -7.06 -2.14 -23.82
N GLY A 330 -6.56 -1.64 -22.69
CA GLY A 330 -5.67 -0.49 -22.60
C GLY A 330 -4.34 -0.76 -23.28
N VAL A 331 -3.74 -1.93 -23.02
CA VAL A 331 -2.52 -2.38 -23.72
C VAL A 331 -2.76 -2.55 -25.22
N ALA A 332 -3.93 -3.07 -25.64
CA ALA A 332 -4.28 -3.13 -27.06
C ALA A 332 -4.28 -1.72 -27.70
N ALA A 333 -4.92 -0.76 -27.04
CA ALA A 333 -4.94 0.63 -27.50
C ALA A 333 -3.55 1.28 -27.51
N MET A 334 -2.69 0.96 -26.54
CA MET A 334 -1.30 1.40 -26.45
C MET A 334 -0.48 0.92 -27.65
N LEU A 335 -0.50 -0.37 -27.92
CA LEU A 335 0.24 -0.99 -29.02
C LEU A 335 -0.27 -0.50 -30.40
N GLU A 336 -1.58 -0.25 -30.53
CA GLU A 336 -2.18 0.37 -31.72
C GLU A 336 -1.84 1.86 -31.89
N GLY A 337 -1.22 2.48 -30.88
CA GLY A 337 -0.91 3.91 -30.87
C GLY A 337 -2.14 4.81 -30.77
N THR A 338 -3.23 4.29 -30.22
CA THR A 338 -4.47 5.04 -29.96
C THR A 338 -4.56 5.53 -28.51
N SER A 339 -3.81 4.92 -27.58
CA SER A 339 -3.60 5.43 -26.23
C SER A 339 -2.67 6.66 -26.23
N PRO A 340 -2.96 7.70 -25.44
CA PRO A 340 -2.02 8.79 -25.19
C PRO A 340 -0.92 8.43 -24.18
N VAL A 341 -1.05 7.30 -23.49
CA VAL A 341 -0.11 6.78 -22.49
C VAL A 341 0.71 5.66 -23.13
N TRP A 342 2.01 5.63 -22.84
CA TRP A 342 2.93 4.57 -23.23
C TRP A 342 3.66 4.12 -21.97
N ASP A 343 3.14 3.09 -21.33
CA ASP A 343 3.67 2.54 -20.09
C ASP A 343 3.97 1.06 -20.29
N LEU A 344 5.25 0.69 -20.23
CA LEU A 344 5.64 -0.71 -20.38
C LEU A 344 5.29 -1.54 -19.15
N GLY A 345 5.07 -0.92 -17.99
CA GLY A 345 4.55 -1.58 -16.79
C GLY A 345 3.13 -2.13 -17.02
N ASP A 346 2.27 -1.38 -17.70
CA ASP A 346 0.93 -1.85 -18.08
C ASP A 346 1.00 -3.12 -18.95
N LEU A 347 1.98 -3.20 -19.87
CA LEU A 347 2.19 -4.37 -20.73
C LEU A 347 2.60 -5.60 -19.89
N VAL A 348 3.57 -5.43 -18.98
CA VAL A 348 4.03 -6.50 -18.10
C VAL A 348 2.89 -7.02 -17.22
N GLN A 349 2.23 -6.11 -16.51
CA GLN A 349 1.14 -6.44 -15.61
C GLN A 349 -0.03 -7.13 -16.33
N ALA A 350 -0.42 -6.62 -17.50
CA ALA A 350 -1.47 -7.23 -18.30
C ALA A 350 -1.05 -8.62 -18.82
N ALA A 351 0.23 -8.82 -19.15
CA ALA A 351 0.75 -10.11 -19.61
C ALA A 351 0.76 -11.15 -18.48
N GLU A 352 1.11 -10.77 -17.25
CA GLU A 352 1.00 -11.63 -16.06
C GLU A 352 -0.43 -12.10 -15.84
N GLY A 353 -1.39 -11.17 -15.79
CA GLY A 353 -2.81 -11.52 -15.65
C GLY A 353 -3.33 -12.37 -16.81
N ALA A 354 -2.86 -12.12 -18.03
CA ALA A 354 -3.19 -12.94 -19.20
C ALA A 354 -2.66 -14.37 -19.10
N LEU A 355 -1.45 -14.57 -18.55
CA LEU A 355 -0.85 -15.89 -18.32
C LEU A 355 -1.60 -16.66 -17.23
N ASP A 356 -1.96 -16.02 -16.13
CA ASP A 356 -2.77 -16.62 -15.07
C ASP A 356 -4.13 -17.09 -15.59
N LEU A 357 -4.82 -16.22 -16.34
CA LEU A 357 -6.10 -16.56 -16.99
C LEU A 357 -5.92 -17.71 -17.98
N ALA A 358 -4.85 -17.70 -18.76
CA ALA A 358 -4.55 -18.77 -19.71
C ALA A 358 -4.26 -20.11 -19.03
N GLU A 359 -3.57 -20.11 -17.90
CA GLU A 359 -3.32 -21.30 -17.11
C GLU A 359 -4.64 -21.88 -16.58
N TYR A 360 -5.45 -21.05 -15.91
CA TYR A 360 -6.74 -21.48 -15.35
C TYR A 360 -7.73 -21.93 -16.43
N CYS A 361 -7.84 -21.20 -17.54
CA CYS A 361 -8.77 -21.49 -18.63
C CYS A 361 -8.22 -22.51 -19.66
N HIS A 362 -6.98 -22.98 -19.52
CA HIS A 362 -6.28 -23.83 -20.48
C HIS A 362 -6.18 -23.23 -21.91
N LEU A 363 -5.84 -21.95 -22.00
CA LEU A 363 -5.68 -21.23 -23.28
C LEU A 363 -4.26 -21.41 -23.83
N GLU A 364 -3.97 -22.58 -24.41
CA GLU A 364 -2.64 -22.91 -24.97
C GLU A 364 -2.13 -21.85 -25.96
N ARG A 365 -3.04 -21.16 -26.66
CA ARG A 365 -2.68 -20.13 -27.64
C ARG A 365 -2.10 -18.88 -26.98
N VAL A 366 -2.66 -18.44 -25.86
CA VAL A 366 -2.18 -17.27 -25.10
C VAL A 366 -0.79 -17.57 -24.55
N THR A 367 -0.62 -18.71 -23.88
CA THR A 367 0.69 -19.17 -23.38
C THR A 367 1.72 -19.24 -24.50
N ALA A 368 1.34 -19.76 -25.68
CA ALA A 368 2.26 -19.84 -26.83
C ALA A 368 2.64 -18.47 -27.41
N LEU A 369 1.76 -17.46 -27.35
CA LEU A 369 2.05 -16.11 -27.82
C LEU A 369 2.97 -15.36 -26.86
N LEU A 370 2.81 -15.57 -25.55
CA LEU A 370 3.61 -14.93 -24.49
C LEU A 370 4.86 -15.76 -24.08
N SER A 371 5.12 -16.88 -24.76
CA SER A 371 6.29 -17.71 -24.46
C SER A 371 7.61 -17.03 -24.85
N PRO A 372 8.72 -17.24 -24.10
CA PRO A 372 10.02 -16.71 -24.48
C PRO A 372 10.46 -17.12 -25.90
N GLY A 373 11.00 -16.16 -26.66
CA GLY A 373 11.43 -16.33 -28.05
C GLY A 373 10.32 -16.09 -29.10
N THR A 374 9.15 -15.60 -28.69
CA THR A 374 8.15 -15.01 -29.59
C THR A 374 8.28 -13.49 -29.57
N GLU A 375 7.77 -12.81 -30.60
CA GLU A 375 7.83 -11.35 -30.67
C GLU A 375 7.15 -10.69 -29.46
N LEU A 376 5.94 -11.14 -29.10
CA LEU A 376 5.23 -10.60 -27.94
C LEU A 376 5.86 -11.02 -26.60
N GLY A 377 6.34 -12.26 -26.47
CA GLY A 377 7.00 -12.73 -25.25
C GLY A 377 8.35 -12.05 -25.00
N ASP A 378 9.12 -11.83 -26.06
CA ASP A 378 10.39 -11.08 -25.99
C ASP A 378 10.12 -9.60 -25.67
N ALA A 379 9.06 -8.99 -26.23
CA ALA A 379 8.69 -7.61 -25.90
C ALA A 379 8.26 -7.43 -24.43
N VAL A 380 7.59 -8.41 -23.83
CA VAL A 380 7.25 -8.40 -22.40
C VAL A 380 8.51 -8.56 -21.56
N ALA A 381 9.39 -9.51 -21.89
CA ALA A 381 10.63 -9.72 -21.17
C ALA A 381 11.59 -8.51 -21.25
N ASP A 382 11.67 -7.86 -22.41
CA ASP A 382 12.45 -6.62 -22.58
C ASP A 382 11.85 -5.50 -21.72
N ALA A 383 10.52 -5.39 -21.64
CA ALA A 383 9.82 -4.43 -20.77
C ALA A 383 10.06 -4.68 -19.27
N GLU A 384 10.21 -5.94 -18.84
CA GLU A 384 10.58 -6.31 -17.47
C GLU A 384 12.04 -5.94 -17.15
N ASP A 385 12.98 -6.28 -18.06
CA ASP A 385 14.43 -6.13 -17.85
C ASP A 385 14.89 -4.66 -17.86
N ASP A 386 14.27 -3.84 -18.71
CA ASP A 386 14.64 -2.43 -18.87
C ASP A 386 14.17 -1.54 -17.69
N GLY A 387 13.38 -2.10 -16.77
CA GLY A 387 12.55 -1.34 -15.83
C GLY A 387 11.48 -0.56 -16.61
N ALA A 388 10.47 -0.01 -15.94
CA ALA A 388 9.46 0.81 -16.62
C ALA A 388 10.11 2.07 -17.25
N ILE A 389 10.65 1.95 -18.46
CA ILE A 389 11.15 3.07 -19.25
C ILE A 389 9.93 3.83 -19.75
N ASP A 390 9.57 4.90 -19.05
CA ASP A 390 8.57 5.84 -19.53
C ASP A 390 9.23 6.82 -20.53
N GLY A 391 8.77 6.77 -21.78
CA GLY A 391 9.15 7.73 -22.82
C GLY A 391 9.26 7.17 -24.25
N ASP A 392 8.95 8.03 -25.22
CA ASP A 392 8.94 7.77 -26.68
C ASP A 392 10.33 7.41 -27.28
N ALA A 393 11.37 7.28 -26.44
CA ALA A 393 12.76 7.08 -26.85
C ALA A 393 13.08 5.64 -27.30
N ASP A 394 12.35 4.65 -26.75
CA ASP A 394 12.53 3.22 -27.02
C ASP A 394 11.27 2.57 -27.61
N ARG A 395 10.35 3.38 -28.12
CA ARG A 395 9.15 2.88 -28.79
C ARG A 395 9.55 2.05 -30.03
N PRO A 396 9.07 0.79 -30.16
CA PRO A 396 9.35 -0.04 -31.33
C PRO A 396 8.93 0.65 -32.62
N ASP A 397 9.55 0.25 -33.74
CA ASP A 397 9.17 0.85 -35.00
C ASP A 397 7.72 0.48 -35.39
N PRO A 398 7.05 1.29 -36.25
CA PRO A 398 5.63 1.10 -36.52
C PRO A 398 5.26 -0.27 -37.12
N GLU A 399 6.19 -0.96 -37.77
CA GLU A 399 5.91 -2.31 -38.30
C GLU A 399 5.90 -3.34 -37.17
N ASP A 400 6.83 -3.23 -36.22
CA ASP A 400 6.90 -4.09 -35.03
C ASP A 400 5.71 -3.85 -34.09
N LEU A 401 5.35 -2.58 -33.85
CA LEU A 401 4.15 -2.23 -33.06
C LEU A 401 2.86 -2.82 -33.65
N ALA A 402 2.72 -2.79 -34.98
CA ALA A 402 1.54 -3.36 -35.64
C ALA A 402 1.46 -4.88 -35.45
N LEU A 403 2.61 -5.57 -35.43
CA LEU A 403 2.69 -7.00 -35.16
C LEU A 403 2.36 -7.31 -33.70
N LEU A 404 2.92 -6.55 -32.75
CA LEU A 404 2.61 -6.68 -31.32
C LEU A 404 1.11 -6.44 -31.06
N ALA A 405 0.54 -5.39 -31.65
CA ALA A 405 -0.88 -5.10 -31.56
C ALA A 405 -1.75 -6.24 -32.12
N GLU A 406 -1.36 -6.86 -33.25
CA GLU A 406 -2.08 -8.02 -33.81
C GLU A 406 -2.04 -9.22 -32.85
N GLN A 407 -0.86 -9.53 -32.29
CA GLN A 407 -0.67 -10.65 -31.37
C GLN A 407 -1.39 -10.42 -30.04
N TRP A 408 -1.33 -9.21 -29.50
CA TRP A 408 -2.01 -8.84 -28.27
C TRP A 408 -3.53 -8.87 -28.43
N ASN A 409 -4.07 -8.36 -29.55
CA ASN A 409 -5.50 -8.48 -29.85
C ASN A 409 -5.96 -9.95 -29.92
N GLU A 410 -5.09 -10.88 -30.36
CA GLU A 410 -5.38 -12.32 -30.30
C GLU A 410 -5.44 -12.82 -28.85
N VAL A 411 -4.54 -12.37 -27.97
CA VAL A 411 -4.56 -12.68 -26.53
C VAL A 411 -5.87 -12.21 -25.89
N VAL A 412 -6.26 -10.95 -26.11
CA VAL A 412 -7.53 -10.37 -25.61
C VAL A 412 -8.72 -11.18 -26.09
N ALA A 413 -8.74 -11.56 -27.38
CA ALA A 413 -9.84 -12.32 -27.97
C ALA A 413 -9.96 -13.73 -27.37
N GLU A 414 -8.84 -14.44 -27.17
CA GLU A 414 -8.82 -15.77 -26.55
C GLU A 414 -9.29 -15.71 -25.08
N ILE A 415 -8.77 -14.77 -24.28
CA ILE A 415 -9.18 -14.59 -22.87
C ILE A 415 -10.67 -14.31 -22.76
N SER A 416 -11.19 -13.41 -23.60
CA SER A 416 -12.60 -13.03 -23.60
C SER A 416 -13.55 -14.22 -23.83
N THR A 417 -13.06 -15.33 -24.40
CA THR A 417 -13.87 -16.55 -24.58
C THR A 417 -14.13 -17.32 -23.29
N CYS A 418 -13.29 -17.15 -22.26
CA CYS A 418 -13.42 -17.85 -20.98
C CYS A 418 -13.96 -16.97 -19.84
N LEU A 419 -14.37 -15.73 -20.14
CA LEU A 419 -15.03 -14.84 -19.17
C LEU A 419 -16.55 -15.02 -19.22
N ARG A 420 -17.17 -15.31 -18.07
CA ARG A 420 -18.62 -15.36 -17.88
C ARG A 420 -19.07 -14.17 -17.05
N TRP A 421 -19.63 -13.18 -17.74
CA TRP A 421 -20.29 -12.04 -17.10
C TRP A 421 -21.58 -12.48 -16.39
N ARG A 422 -21.70 -12.16 -15.09
CA ARG A 422 -22.74 -12.65 -14.16
C ARG A 422 -23.86 -11.64 -13.82
N ASP A 423 -24.01 -10.59 -14.63
CA ASP A 423 -24.99 -9.51 -14.48
C ASP A 423 -26.47 -9.91 -14.36
#